data_AF-A0ABD5VJT5-F1
#
_entry.id   AF-A0ABD5VJT5-F1
#
_cell.length_a   1.000
_cell.length_b   1.000
_cell.length_c   1.000
_cell.angle_alpha   90.00
_cell.angle_beta   90.00
_cell.angle_gamma   90.00
#
_symmetry.space_group_name_H-M   'P 1'
#
loop_
_entity.id
_entity.type
_entity.pdbx_description
1 polymer ?
#
loop_
_entity_poly.entity_id
_entity_poly.type
_entity_poly.pdbx_seq_one_letter_code
_entity_poly.pdbx_strand_id
1 'polypeptide(L)'
;MSLVRVETITYDGTEPFEVPGEVLAVLHTNHNQSRMTVLLRVDVDQAVLADPVEDDGKAEDTHYCIGMKGDGSRCTREVDDVGDRCWQHPEEDDAE
;
A
#
# COMPACT_ATOMS: atom_id res chain seq x y z
N MET A 1 -5.06 -29.01 -1.63
CA MET A 1 -3.94 -28.53 -0.77
C MET A 1 -4.39 -27.22 -0.18
N SER A 2 -4.00 -26.90 1.05
CA SER A 2 -4.39 -25.64 1.70
C SER A 2 -3.13 -24.86 2.07
N LEU A 3 -3.16 -23.54 1.90
CA LEU A 3 -2.09 -22.61 2.25
C LEU A 3 -2.52 -21.73 3.42
N VAL A 4 -1.56 -21.29 4.21
CA VAL A 4 -1.78 -20.29 5.26
C VAL A 4 -1.16 -18.98 4.79
N ARG A 5 -1.94 -17.89 4.77
CA ARG A 5 -1.45 -16.56 4.41
C ARG A 5 -1.90 -15.49 5.40
N VAL A 6 -1.12 -14.41 5.49
CA VAL A 6 -1.48 -13.20 6.23
C VAL A 6 -2.06 -12.19 5.24
N GLU A 7 -3.17 -11.56 5.61
CA GLU A 7 -3.85 -10.57 4.78
C GLU A 7 -4.26 -9.36 5.62
N THR A 8 -4.13 -8.17 5.06
CA THR A 8 -4.64 -6.93 5.66
C THR A 8 -5.89 -6.50 4.91
N ILE A 9 -6.99 -6.42 5.64
CA ILE A 9 -8.32 -6.09 5.15
C ILE A 9 -8.65 -4.66 5.61
N THR A 10 -9.11 -3.84 4.68
CA THR A 10 -9.71 -2.54 4.99
C THR A 10 -11.23 -2.72 5.05
N TYR A 11 -11.88 -2.20 6.08
CA TYR A 11 -13.33 -2.31 6.29
C TYR A 11 -13.92 -0.97 6.71
N ASP A 12 -15.06 -0.58 6.15
CA ASP A 12 -15.71 0.69 6.50
C ASP A 12 -16.55 0.58 7.80
N GLY A 13 -16.88 -0.64 8.21
CA GLY A 13 -17.57 -0.93 9.48
C GLY A 13 -19.09 -0.78 9.42
N THR A 14 -19.67 -0.48 8.25
CA THR A 14 -21.13 -0.45 8.08
C THR A 14 -21.69 -1.76 7.54
N GLU A 15 -20.89 -2.54 6.81
CA GLU A 15 -21.30 -3.80 6.21
C GLU A 15 -20.39 -4.98 6.60
N PRO A 16 -20.95 -6.20 6.72
CA PRO A 16 -20.14 -7.40 6.85
C PRO A 16 -19.35 -7.64 5.55
N PHE A 17 -18.13 -8.16 5.68
CA PHE A 17 -17.29 -8.53 4.54
C PHE A 17 -16.93 -10.02 4.59
N GLU A 18 -16.62 -10.58 3.42
CA GLU A 18 -16.23 -11.97 3.25
C GLU A 18 -14.74 -12.09 2.93
N VAL A 19 -14.14 -13.22 3.32
CA VAL A 19 -12.73 -13.54 3.04
C VAL A 19 -12.65 -14.89 2.30
N PRO A 20 -11.66 -15.10 1.42
CA PRO A 20 -11.57 -16.28 0.57
C PRO A 20 -11.10 -17.55 1.32
N GLY A 21 -11.37 -17.67 2.62
CA GLY A 21 -10.94 -18.81 3.42
C GLY A 21 -11.39 -18.77 4.87
N GLU A 22 -10.87 -19.69 5.67
CA GLU A 22 -11.13 -19.77 7.10
C GLU A 22 -10.21 -18.80 7.86
N VAL A 23 -10.80 -17.92 8.68
CA VAL A 23 -10.04 -17.06 9.59
C VAL A 23 -9.52 -17.91 10.74
N LEU A 24 -8.20 -18.09 10.81
CA LEU A 24 -7.54 -18.80 11.90
C LEU A 24 -7.26 -17.88 13.08
N ALA A 25 -6.85 -16.64 12.81
CA ALA A 25 -6.53 -15.66 13.85
C ALA A 25 -6.65 -14.23 13.33
N VAL A 26 -7.00 -13.30 14.21
CA VAL A 26 -6.85 -11.85 14.00
C VAL A 26 -5.56 -11.42 14.69
N LEU A 27 -4.62 -10.89 13.91
CA LEU A 27 -3.27 -10.55 14.39
C LEU A 27 -3.19 -9.11 14.88
N HIS A 28 -3.87 -8.19 14.21
CA HIS A 28 -3.87 -6.77 14.55
C HIS A 28 -5.14 -6.08 14.05
N THR A 29 -5.69 -5.16 14.83
CA THR A 29 -6.82 -4.32 14.42
C THR A 29 -6.50 -2.86 14.71
N ASN A 30 -6.66 -2.02 13.69
CA ASN A 30 -6.51 -0.58 13.77
C ASN A 30 -7.81 0.08 13.31
N HIS A 31 -8.66 0.39 14.30
CA HIS A 31 -9.97 1.00 14.06
C HIS A 31 -9.87 2.42 13.48
N ASN A 32 -8.82 3.18 13.80
CA ASN A 32 -8.64 4.55 13.29
C ASN A 32 -8.36 4.57 11.79
N GLN A 33 -7.78 3.50 11.26
CA GLN A 33 -7.48 3.35 9.83
C GLN A 33 -8.42 2.35 9.16
N SER A 34 -9.45 1.87 9.85
CA SER A 34 -10.38 0.90 9.29
C SER A 34 -9.67 -0.36 8.76
N ARG A 35 -8.63 -0.83 9.46
CA ARG A 35 -7.72 -1.90 8.99
C ARG A 35 -7.60 -3.04 9.97
N MET A 36 -7.60 -4.27 9.47
CA MET A 36 -7.41 -5.47 10.26
C MET A 36 -6.48 -6.44 9.55
N THR A 37 -5.54 -7.02 10.27
CA THR A 37 -4.63 -8.06 9.75
C THR A 37 -5.06 -9.41 10.29
N VAL A 38 -5.30 -10.36 9.40
CA VAL A 38 -5.80 -11.70 9.71
C VAL A 38 -4.88 -12.78 9.14
N LEU A 39 -4.85 -13.92 9.81
CA LEU A 39 -4.24 -15.15 9.32
C LEU A 39 -5.35 -16.04 8.75
N LEU A 40 -5.27 -16.35 7.47
CA LEU A 40 -6.26 -17.13 6.72
C LEU A 40 -5.69 -18.50 6.35
N ARG A 41 -6.54 -19.53 6.41
CA ARG A 41 -6.34 -20.80 5.72
C ARG A 41 -7.18 -20.79 4.45
N VAL A 42 -6.52 -20.94 3.30
CA VAL A 42 -7.15 -20.88 1.98
C VAL A 42 -6.87 -22.20 1.25
N ASP A 43 -7.90 -22.78 0.64
CA ASP A 43 -7.69 -23.91 -0.26
C ASP A 43 -7.06 -23.43 -1.57
N VAL A 44 -6.03 -24.12 -2.05
CA VAL A 44 -5.23 -23.71 -3.22
C VAL A 44 -6.09 -23.57 -4.49
N ASP A 45 -7.21 -24.29 -4.58
CA ASP A 45 -8.21 -24.14 -5.66
C ASP A 45 -8.98 -22.80 -5.57
N GLN A 46 -9.14 -22.26 -4.37
CA GLN A 46 -9.81 -20.99 -4.06
C GLN A 46 -8.85 -19.80 -4.04
N ALA A 47 -7.54 -20.06 -3.92
CA ALA A 47 -6.49 -19.05 -3.91
C ALA A 47 -6.35 -18.29 -5.25
N VAL A 48 -6.96 -18.81 -6.32
CA VAL A 48 -6.96 -18.21 -7.67
C VAL A 48 -8.07 -17.16 -7.85
N LEU A 49 -9.01 -17.03 -6.91
CA LEU A 49 -10.14 -16.09 -7.01
C LEU A 49 -9.95 -14.79 -6.22
N ALA A 50 -8.81 -14.60 -5.58
CA ALA A 50 -8.40 -13.28 -5.12
C ALA A 50 -7.45 -12.70 -6.17
N ASP A 51 -8.01 -12.36 -7.34
CA ASP A 51 -7.43 -11.30 -8.15
C ASP A 51 -7.10 -10.12 -7.21
N PRO A 52 -5.91 -9.49 -7.32
CA PRO A 52 -5.69 -8.25 -6.62
C PRO A 52 -6.88 -7.35 -6.96
N VAL A 53 -7.51 -6.78 -5.93
CA VAL A 53 -8.53 -5.74 -6.08
C VAL A 53 -8.14 -4.91 -7.28
N GLU A 54 -8.95 -4.98 -8.35
CA GLU A 54 -8.90 -4.01 -9.43
C GLU A 54 -9.26 -2.68 -8.76
N ASP A 55 -8.22 -2.07 -8.20
CA ASP A 55 -8.21 -0.67 -7.84
C ASP A 55 -8.36 0.04 -9.18
N ASP A 56 -9.61 0.39 -9.52
CA ASP A 56 -9.92 1.41 -10.51
C ASP A 56 -9.50 2.81 -9.99
N GLY A 57 -8.67 2.88 -8.94
CA GLY A 57 -7.73 3.95 -8.81
C GLY A 57 -6.67 3.73 -9.88
N LYS A 58 -6.61 4.63 -10.86
CA LYS A 58 -5.29 5.03 -11.35
C LYS A 58 -4.41 5.16 -10.11
N ALA A 59 -3.47 4.25 -9.91
CA ALA A 59 -2.32 4.55 -9.09
C ALA A 59 -1.68 5.73 -9.82
N GLU A 60 -2.09 6.94 -9.46
CA GLU A 60 -1.42 8.15 -9.87
C GLU A 60 -0.02 7.93 -9.34
N ASP A 61 0.90 7.60 -10.25
CA ASP A 61 2.27 7.23 -9.96
C ASP A 61 2.89 8.45 -9.29
N THR A 62 2.72 8.53 -7.97
CA THR A 62 3.02 9.72 -7.21
C THR A 62 4.50 9.67 -6.97
N HIS A 63 5.24 10.43 -7.76
CA HIS A 63 6.69 10.47 -7.67
C HIS A 63 7.10 11.43 -6.56
N TYR A 64 8.19 11.10 -5.85
CA TYR A 64 8.72 11.94 -4.78
C TYR A 64 10.11 12.43 -5.13
N CYS A 65 10.38 13.69 -4.77
CA CYS A 65 11.66 14.35 -4.96
C CYS A 65 12.83 13.49 -4.46
N ILE A 66 13.83 13.27 -5.32
CA ILE A 66 14.97 12.40 -4.99
C ILE A 66 16.00 13.06 -4.06
N GLY A 67 15.91 14.36 -3.82
CA GLY A 67 16.93 15.04 -3.01
C GLY A 67 16.76 14.82 -1.50
N MET A 68 17.80 15.19 -0.76
CA MET A 68 17.88 14.97 0.69
C MET A 68 17.65 16.28 1.45
N LYS A 69 16.95 16.20 2.58
CA LYS A 69 16.81 17.31 3.52
C LYS A 69 18.14 17.55 4.24
N GLY A 70 18.27 18.72 4.87
CA GLY A 70 19.46 19.07 5.65
C GLY A 70 19.76 18.14 6.83
N ASP A 71 18.75 17.39 7.31
CA ASP A 71 18.91 16.35 8.34
C ASP A 71 19.33 14.98 7.78
N GLY A 72 19.48 14.83 6.46
CA GLY A 72 19.86 13.59 5.80
C GLY A 72 18.70 12.65 5.48
N SER A 73 17.46 12.98 5.84
CA SER A 73 16.28 12.23 5.37
C SER A 73 15.90 12.57 3.93
N ARG A 74 15.16 11.67 3.27
CA ARG A 74 14.64 11.91 1.90
C ARG A 74 13.57 13.00 1.89
N CYS A 75 13.55 13.77 0.81
CA CYS A 75 12.46 14.67 0.53
C CYS A 75 11.17 13.87 0.28
N THR A 76 10.06 14.34 0.82
CA THR A 76 8.74 13.71 0.72
C THR A 76 7.78 14.55 -0.11
N ARG A 77 8.33 15.45 -0.93
CA ARG A 77 7.54 16.36 -1.75
C ARG A 77 7.29 15.73 -3.11
N GLU A 78 6.05 15.79 -3.57
CA GLU A 78 5.61 15.20 -4.83
C GLU A 78 6.24 15.94 -6.03
N VAL A 79 6.54 15.18 -7.08
CA VAL A 79 7.13 15.64 -8.35
C VAL A 79 6.41 14.97 -9.52
N ASP A 80 6.55 15.56 -10.71
CA ASP A 80 5.84 15.14 -11.92
C ASP A 80 6.43 13.86 -12.55
N ASP A 81 7.75 13.61 -12.47
CA ASP A 81 8.40 12.41 -13.01
C ASP A 81 9.32 11.67 -12.01
N VAL A 82 9.54 10.36 -12.25
CA VAL A 82 10.51 9.55 -11.48
C VAL A 82 11.91 10.10 -11.68
N GLY A 83 12.57 10.47 -10.59
CA GLY A 83 13.94 10.98 -10.64
C GLY A 83 14.03 12.50 -10.55
N ASP A 84 12.90 13.19 -10.57
CA ASP A 84 12.88 14.64 -10.45
C ASP A 84 13.22 15.13 -9.04
N ARG A 85 13.64 16.38 -9.00
CA ARG A 85 13.79 17.14 -7.76
C ARG A 85 12.75 18.25 -7.72
N CYS A 86 12.19 18.48 -6.54
CA CYS A 86 11.28 19.61 -6.35
C CYS A 86 12.05 20.95 -6.40
N TRP A 87 11.34 22.06 -6.56
CA TRP A 87 11.89 23.42 -6.62
C TRP A 87 12.82 23.83 -5.45
N GLN A 88 12.76 23.13 -4.31
CA GLN A 88 13.68 23.38 -3.19
C GLN A 88 15.06 22.74 -3.39
N HIS A 89 15.15 21.75 -4.27
CA HIS A 89 16.33 20.96 -4.57
C HIS A 89 16.68 21.12 -6.05
N PRO A 90 17.07 22.33 -6.52
CA PRO A 90 17.37 22.54 -7.93
C PRO A 90 18.44 21.56 -8.43
N GLU A 91 18.36 21.23 -9.71
CA GLU A 91 19.39 20.49 -10.40
C GLU A 91 20.63 21.39 -10.54
N GLU A 92 21.83 20.82 -10.42
CA GLU A 92 23.07 21.61 -10.50
C GLU A 92 23.32 22.18 -11.91
N ASP A 93 22.46 21.86 -12.89
CA ASP A 93 22.50 22.34 -14.27
C ASP A 93 21.62 23.60 -14.53
N ASP A 94 20.80 24.05 -13.56
CA ASP A 94 19.97 25.27 -13.67
C ASP A 94 20.66 26.50 -13.02
N ALA A 95 22.00 26.47 -12.94
CA ALA A 95 22.83 27.59 -12.50
C ALA A 95 23.50 28.24 -13.72
N GLU A 96 22.71 28.97 -14.53
CA GLU A 96 23.23 29.99 -15.46
C GLU A 96 23.33 31.36 -14.78
#